data_AF-A0A0W1EVB8-F1
#
_entry.id   AF-A0A0W1EVB8-F1
#
_cell.length_a   1.000
_cell.length_b   1.000
_cell.length_c   1.000
_cell.angle_alpha   90.00
_cell.angle_beta   90.00
_cell.angle_gamma   90.00
#
_symmetry.space_group_name_H-M   'P 1'
#
loop_
_entity.id
_entity.type
_entity.pdbx_description
1 polymer ?
#
loop_
_entity_poly.entity_id
_entity_poly.type
_entity_poly.pdbx_seq_one_letter_code
_entity_poly.pdbx_strand_id
1 'polypeptide(L)'
;MNLADLHAVDWRDPVIGFALFGSRARGDEDAESDYDILVWSEGSQPHTIRLGMHALAVYPCDYLLRKAEQGDLFVSHLVHEAKEIWDPRSLLKALRTCFSPKQSYGREIDLAAQIGKFVLQFHHRMPNVLINRRIAWVVRTILIAKAMEIGAPVFATRELTSLLCAPEAVPLIALKDDAEFRPDGLIGLDSFLSRWVAPWNEAASTIDEFRALFEASENDFGLQTIKSLRNVTDATDYR
;
A
#
# COMPACT_ATOMS: atom_id res chain seq x y z
N MET A 1 21.60 -5.07 7.29
CA MET A 1 21.14 -4.36 8.50
C MET A 1 22.23 -4.46 9.55
N ASN A 2 22.83 -3.35 9.98
CA ASN A 2 23.72 -3.40 11.15
C ASN A 2 22.83 -3.40 12.40
N LEU A 3 23.18 -4.17 13.44
CA LEU A 3 22.48 -4.17 14.72
C LEU A 3 22.33 -2.76 15.31
N ALA A 4 23.30 -1.88 15.01
CA ALA A 4 23.24 -0.47 15.40
C ALA A 4 21.98 0.27 14.89
N ASP A 5 21.49 -0.04 13.69
CA ASP A 5 20.33 0.63 13.10
C ASP A 5 19.03 0.23 13.81
N LEU A 6 18.94 -1.03 14.27
CA LEU A 6 17.79 -1.53 15.04
C LEU A 6 17.71 -0.93 16.45
N HIS A 7 18.86 -0.59 17.05
CA HIS A 7 18.92 0.08 18.36
C HIS A 7 18.54 1.57 18.29
N ALA A 8 18.68 2.19 17.11
CA ALA A 8 18.28 3.57 16.87
C ALA A 8 16.77 3.71 16.59
N VAL A 9 16.10 2.59 16.27
CA VAL A 9 14.64 2.57 16.17
C VAL A 9 14.05 2.75 17.57
N ASP A 10 13.29 3.83 17.74
CA ASP A 10 12.41 4.00 18.89
C ASP A 10 11.26 3.00 18.78
N TRP A 11 11.51 1.78 19.25
CA TRP A 11 10.49 0.75 19.43
C TRP A 11 9.57 1.20 20.55
N ARG A 12 8.57 2.00 20.19
CA ARG A 12 7.54 2.50 21.11
C ARG A 12 6.88 1.36 21.89
N ASP A 13 6.85 0.18 21.30
CA ASP A 13 6.17 -1.01 21.80
C ASP A 13 7.08 -2.26 21.73
N PRO A 14 6.95 -3.20 22.68
CA PRO A 14 7.65 -4.48 22.63
C PRO A 14 7.36 -5.28 21.35
N VAL A 15 8.42 -5.70 20.66
CA VAL A 15 8.34 -6.55 19.46
C VAL A 15 8.14 -8.01 19.87
N ILE A 16 7.16 -8.66 19.23
CA ILE A 16 6.76 -10.04 19.54
C ILE A 16 7.11 -11.01 18.39
N GLY A 17 7.35 -10.49 17.20
CA GLY A 17 7.73 -11.30 16.05
C GLY A 17 7.90 -10.49 14.78
N PHE A 18 8.49 -11.13 13.78
CA PHE A 18 8.68 -10.53 12.47
C PHE A 18 8.73 -11.56 11.34
N ALA A 19 8.29 -11.11 10.17
CA ALA A 19 8.24 -11.89 8.94
C ALA A 19 8.70 -11.03 7.77
N LEU A 20 9.25 -11.69 6.75
CA LEU A 20 9.51 -11.07 5.45
C LEU A 20 8.24 -11.19 4.60
N PHE A 21 7.89 -10.16 3.84
CA PHE A 21 6.85 -10.24 2.82
C PHE A 21 7.31 -9.54 1.53
N GLY A 22 6.45 -9.47 0.51
CA GLY A 22 6.80 -8.83 -0.76
C GLY A 22 7.80 -9.61 -1.60
N SER A 23 8.53 -8.92 -2.47
CA SER A 23 9.32 -9.58 -3.54
C SER A 23 10.39 -10.53 -3.01
N ARG A 24 11.10 -10.12 -1.95
CA ARG A 24 12.12 -10.96 -1.32
C ARG A 24 11.54 -12.19 -0.61
N ALA A 25 10.31 -12.11 -0.12
CA ALA A 25 9.63 -13.30 0.41
C ALA A 25 9.24 -14.26 -0.73
N ARG A 26 8.83 -13.74 -1.89
CA ARG A 26 8.50 -14.56 -3.06
C ARG A 26 9.73 -15.15 -3.77
N GLY A 27 10.87 -14.46 -3.74
CA GLY A 27 12.05 -14.81 -4.54
C GLY A 27 12.03 -14.21 -5.94
N ASP A 28 11.23 -13.15 -6.17
CA ASP A 28 11.14 -12.41 -7.44
C ASP A 28 11.74 -10.99 -7.32
N GLU A 29 12.62 -10.78 -6.35
CA GLU A 29 13.33 -9.52 -6.15
C GLU A 29 14.40 -9.21 -7.20
N ASP A 30 14.76 -7.93 -7.28
CA ASP A 30 15.96 -7.44 -7.95
C ASP A 30 16.94 -6.80 -6.95
N ALA A 31 18.07 -6.27 -7.45
CA ALA A 31 19.11 -5.68 -6.61
C ALA A 31 18.64 -4.44 -5.82
N GLU A 32 17.65 -3.71 -6.33
CA GLU A 32 17.12 -2.47 -5.76
C GLU A 32 15.88 -2.69 -4.89
N SER A 33 15.37 -3.92 -4.83
CA SER A 33 14.17 -4.26 -4.07
C SER A 33 14.36 -4.02 -2.57
N ASP A 34 13.43 -3.26 -1.98
CA ASP A 34 13.29 -3.07 -0.54
C ASP A 34 13.11 -4.43 0.20
N TYR A 35 13.53 -4.46 1.45
CA TYR A 35 13.19 -5.49 2.43
C TYR A 35 11.92 -5.07 3.16
N ASP A 36 10.79 -5.62 2.70
CA ASP A 36 9.50 -5.46 3.35
C ASP A 36 9.38 -6.40 4.55
N ILE A 37 9.45 -5.84 5.76
CA ILE A 37 9.45 -6.59 7.01
C ILE A 37 8.15 -6.27 7.76
N LEU A 38 7.35 -7.29 8.01
CA LEU A 38 6.25 -7.20 8.96
C LEU A 38 6.83 -7.37 10.36
N VAL A 39 6.48 -6.47 11.27
CA VAL A 39 6.77 -6.57 12.69
C VAL A 39 5.44 -6.54 13.42
N TRP A 40 5.22 -7.46 14.35
CA TRP A 40 4.08 -7.35 15.26
C TRP A 40 4.53 -7.05 16.68
N SER A 41 3.81 -6.13 17.32
CA SER A 41 4.14 -5.57 18.62
C SER A 41 2.96 -5.59 19.59
N GLU A 42 3.22 -5.30 20.86
CA GLU A 42 2.17 -5.07 21.90
C GLU A 42 1.59 -3.65 21.84
N GLY A 43 1.85 -2.92 20.77
CA GLY A 43 1.39 -1.55 20.59
C GLY A 43 -0.10 -1.41 20.38
N SER A 44 -0.54 -0.16 20.33
CA SER A 44 -1.96 0.15 20.13
C SER A 44 -2.33 0.55 18.70
N GLN A 45 -1.36 0.95 17.88
CA GLN A 45 -1.61 1.51 16.55
C GLN A 45 -0.57 1.05 15.51
N PRO A 46 -1.02 0.75 14.28
CA PRO A 46 -0.13 0.51 13.16
C PRO A 46 0.74 1.73 12.85
N HIS A 47 1.98 1.48 12.43
CA HIS A 47 2.86 2.50 11.88
C HIS A 47 3.90 1.87 10.95
N THR A 48 4.64 2.72 10.24
CA THR A 48 5.74 2.28 9.37
C THR A 48 7.04 2.95 9.77
N ILE A 49 8.15 2.23 9.63
CA ILE A 49 9.50 2.73 9.86
C ILE A 49 10.30 2.41 8.61
N ARG A 50 11.08 3.38 8.11
CA ARG A 50 11.97 3.16 6.97
C ARG A 50 13.42 3.37 7.38
N LEU A 51 14.28 2.41 7.05
CA LEU A 51 15.71 2.42 7.35
C LEU A 51 16.49 2.01 6.10
N GLY A 52 16.77 2.99 5.25
CA GLY A 52 17.34 2.76 3.92
C GLY A 52 16.44 1.82 3.11
N MET A 53 16.99 0.67 2.70
CA MET A 53 16.25 -0.35 1.94
C MET A 53 15.31 -1.21 2.79
N HIS A 54 15.14 -0.95 4.10
CA HIS A 54 14.24 -1.74 4.95
C HIS A 54 12.97 -0.94 5.23
N ALA A 55 11.83 -1.49 4.83
CA ALA A 55 10.50 -0.96 5.11
C ALA A 55 9.84 -1.86 6.16
N LEU A 56 9.69 -1.34 7.38
CA LEU A 56 9.09 -2.05 8.50
C LEU A 56 7.64 -1.62 8.63
N ALA A 57 6.73 -2.57 8.46
CA ALA A 57 5.32 -2.46 8.74
C ALA A 57 5.06 -2.98 10.17
N VAL A 58 4.84 -2.08 11.13
CA VAL A 58 4.66 -2.43 12.55
C VAL A 58 3.17 -2.42 12.90
N TYR A 59 2.66 -3.54 13.39
CA TYR A 59 1.23 -3.71 13.67
C TYR A 59 0.96 -4.41 15.01
N PRO A 60 -0.07 -3.99 15.76
CA PRO A 60 -0.61 -4.79 16.86
C PRO A 60 -1.15 -6.14 16.38
N CYS A 61 -0.94 -7.21 17.16
CA CYS A 61 -1.41 -8.56 16.81
C CYS A 61 -2.94 -8.63 16.63
N ASP A 62 -3.68 -8.04 17.58
CA ASP A 62 -5.15 -8.02 17.59
C ASP A 62 -5.72 -7.22 16.40
N TYR A 63 -5.00 -6.18 15.97
CA TYR A 63 -5.35 -5.41 14.79
C TYR A 63 -5.24 -6.29 13.53
N LEU A 64 -4.13 -7.00 13.34
CA LEU A 64 -3.94 -7.89 12.18
C LEU A 64 -4.98 -9.01 12.15
N LEU A 65 -5.29 -9.62 13.30
CA LEU A 65 -6.31 -10.67 13.39
C LEU A 65 -7.71 -10.15 13.01
N ARG A 66 -8.12 -8.99 13.52
CA ARG A 66 -9.39 -8.36 13.12
C ARG A 66 -9.43 -8.04 11.63
N LYS A 67 -8.31 -7.55 11.07
CA LYS A 67 -8.19 -7.28 9.64
C LYS A 67 -8.23 -8.56 8.79
N ALA A 68 -7.69 -9.67 9.30
CA ALA A 68 -7.78 -10.97 8.64
C ALA A 68 -9.24 -11.43 8.50
N GLU A 69 -10.00 -11.36 9.58
CA GLU A 69 -11.43 -11.73 9.61
C GLU A 69 -12.27 -10.85 8.68
N GLN A 70 -11.84 -9.59 8.50
CA GLN A 70 -12.45 -8.64 7.57
C GLN A 70 -12.00 -8.81 6.12
N GLY A 71 -11.08 -9.72 5.82
CA GLY A 71 -10.58 -9.95 4.46
C GLY A 71 -9.73 -8.81 3.91
N ASP A 72 -9.02 -8.07 4.76
CA ASP A 72 -8.19 -6.93 4.38
C ASP A 72 -7.13 -7.29 3.31
N LEU A 73 -6.90 -6.39 2.34
CA LEU A 73 -5.97 -6.64 1.23
C LEU A 73 -4.50 -6.75 1.67
N PHE A 74 -4.09 -5.96 2.66
CA PHE A 74 -2.74 -6.07 3.20
C PHE A 74 -2.58 -7.39 3.95
N VAL A 75 -3.57 -7.81 4.74
CA VAL A 75 -3.52 -9.13 5.39
C VAL A 75 -3.54 -10.27 4.36
N SER A 76 -4.29 -10.14 3.26
CA SER A 76 -4.24 -11.11 2.17
C SER A 76 -2.82 -11.27 1.62
N HIS A 77 -2.10 -10.15 1.41
CA HIS A 77 -0.70 -10.17 0.98
C HIS A 77 0.18 -10.97 1.95
N LEU A 78 -0.01 -10.76 3.25
CA LEU A 78 0.73 -11.49 4.29
C LEU A 78 0.40 -12.99 4.30
N VAL A 79 -0.88 -13.35 4.24
CA VAL A 79 -1.35 -14.73 4.30
C VAL A 79 -0.75 -15.58 3.18
N HIS A 80 -0.66 -15.01 1.97
CA HIS A 80 -0.19 -15.70 0.77
C HIS A 80 1.33 -15.73 0.63
N GLU A 81 2.03 -14.66 1.03
CA GLU A 81 3.43 -14.48 0.64
C GLU A 81 4.40 -14.36 1.80
N ALA A 82 3.93 -14.02 3.01
CA ALA A 82 4.84 -13.78 4.12
C ALA A 82 5.56 -15.07 4.55
N LYS A 83 6.86 -14.93 4.78
CA LYS A 83 7.73 -15.97 5.34
C LYS A 83 8.15 -15.56 6.74
N GLU A 84 7.85 -16.41 7.71
CA GLU A 84 8.30 -16.23 9.09
C GLU A 84 9.83 -16.14 9.16
N ILE A 85 10.32 -15.16 9.91
CA ILE A 85 11.73 -15.13 10.35
C ILE A 85 11.78 -15.50 11.83
N TRP A 86 10.88 -14.91 12.63
CA TRP A 86 10.69 -15.25 14.04
C TRP A 86 9.23 -15.07 14.43
N ASP A 87 8.54 -16.19 14.74
CA ASP A 87 7.12 -16.18 15.11
C ASP A 87 6.81 -17.11 16.30
N PRO A 88 7.19 -16.69 17.53
CA PRO A 88 7.00 -17.52 18.73
C PRO A 88 5.53 -17.72 19.10
N ARG A 89 4.61 -16.87 18.60
CA ARG A 89 3.17 -16.95 18.87
C ARG A 89 2.37 -17.54 17.71
N SER A 90 3.03 -17.99 16.64
CA SER A 90 2.38 -18.52 15.43
C SER A 90 1.33 -17.57 14.83
N LEU A 91 1.59 -16.27 14.86
CA LEU A 91 0.68 -15.25 14.32
C LEU A 91 0.41 -15.46 12.83
N LEU A 92 1.43 -15.75 12.00
CA LEU A 92 1.20 -15.96 10.56
C LEU A 92 0.27 -17.15 10.31
N LYS A 93 0.43 -18.22 11.10
CA LYS A 93 -0.49 -19.37 11.06
C LYS A 93 -1.91 -18.96 11.47
N ALA A 94 -2.05 -18.15 12.51
CA ALA A 94 -3.35 -17.64 12.94
C ALA A 94 -4.01 -16.80 11.85
N LEU A 95 -3.28 -15.86 11.23
CA LEU A 95 -3.77 -15.04 10.12
C LEU A 95 -4.24 -15.91 8.95
N ARG A 96 -3.45 -16.91 8.54
CA ARG A 96 -3.84 -17.85 7.48
C ARG A 96 -5.10 -18.65 7.80
N THR A 97 -5.34 -18.91 9.10
CA THR A 97 -6.49 -19.71 9.56
C THR A 97 -7.76 -18.88 9.64
N CYS A 98 -7.68 -17.62 10.09
CA CYS A 98 -8.86 -16.76 10.26
C CYS A 98 -9.15 -15.85 9.06
N PHE A 99 -8.24 -15.75 8.10
CA PHE A 99 -8.45 -14.90 6.92
C PHE A 99 -9.68 -15.34 6.12
N SER A 100 -10.56 -14.39 5.89
CA SER A 100 -11.81 -14.61 5.15
C SER A 100 -11.92 -13.59 4.03
N PRO A 101 -11.75 -13.96 2.75
CA PRO A 101 -11.85 -13.01 1.65
C PRO A 101 -13.26 -12.43 1.55
N LYS A 102 -13.33 -11.14 1.17
CA LYS A 102 -14.62 -10.48 0.93
C LYS A 102 -15.26 -11.00 -0.35
N GLN A 103 -16.60 -10.98 -0.40
CA GLN A 103 -17.32 -11.20 -1.66
C GLN A 103 -17.06 -10.10 -2.69
N SER A 104 -16.82 -8.87 -2.23
CA SER A 104 -16.42 -7.75 -3.08
C SER A 104 -15.40 -6.86 -2.36
N TYR A 105 -14.50 -6.32 -3.17
CA TYR A 105 -13.50 -5.32 -2.82
C TYR A 105 -13.80 -3.97 -3.49
N GLY A 106 -15.06 -3.72 -3.85
CA GLY A 106 -15.50 -2.47 -4.47
C GLY A 106 -15.15 -1.24 -3.64
N ARG A 107 -15.25 -1.34 -2.30
CA ARG A 107 -14.85 -0.25 -1.39
C ARG A 107 -13.37 0.10 -1.55
N GLU A 108 -12.48 -0.88 -1.57
CA GLU A 108 -11.04 -0.64 -1.75
C GLU A 108 -10.73 -0.01 -3.10
N ILE A 109 -11.45 -0.42 -4.15
CA ILE A 109 -11.34 0.15 -5.49
C ILE A 109 -11.78 1.62 -5.48
N ASP A 110 -12.91 1.94 -4.84
CA ASP A 110 -13.43 3.31 -4.75
C ASP A 110 -12.50 4.22 -3.96
N LEU A 111 -11.98 3.75 -2.82
CA LEU A 111 -11.00 4.49 -2.01
C LEU A 111 -9.69 4.74 -2.79
N ALA A 112 -9.26 3.79 -3.61
CA ALA A 112 -8.11 3.99 -4.48
C ALA A 112 -8.40 4.98 -5.61
N ALA A 113 -9.57 4.88 -6.23
CA ALA A 113 -9.99 5.78 -7.30
C ALA A 113 -10.08 7.24 -6.82
N GLN A 114 -10.62 7.46 -5.62
CA GLN A 114 -10.63 8.75 -4.94
C GLN A 114 -9.26 9.42 -4.91
N ILE A 115 -8.22 8.67 -4.51
CA ILE A 115 -6.85 9.17 -4.48
C ILE A 115 -6.32 9.39 -5.90
N GLY A 116 -6.63 8.50 -6.84
CA GLY A 116 -6.26 8.67 -8.24
C GLY A 116 -6.81 9.98 -8.84
N LYS A 117 -8.08 10.29 -8.58
CA LYS A 117 -8.71 11.55 -9.00
C LYS A 117 -8.09 12.76 -8.32
N PHE A 118 -7.80 12.68 -7.02
CA PHE A 118 -7.07 13.73 -6.31
C PHE A 118 -5.72 14.01 -6.96
N VAL A 119 -4.95 12.97 -7.28
CA VAL A 119 -3.65 13.10 -7.95
C VAL A 119 -3.81 13.77 -9.32
N LEU A 120 -4.71 13.30 -10.16
CA LEU A 120 -4.95 13.88 -11.49
C LEU A 120 -5.23 15.39 -11.41
N GLN A 121 -6.04 15.80 -10.44
CA GLN A 121 -6.48 17.19 -10.29
C GLN A 121 -5.45 18.10 -9.61
N PHE A 122 -4.73 17.59 -8.62
CA PHE A 122 -3.84 18.40 -7.76
C PHE A 122 -2.36 18.07 -7.89
N HIS A 123 -1.94 17.27 -8.88
CA HIS A 123 -0.53 16.91 -9.11
C HIS A 123 0.41 18.13 -9.11
N HIS A 124 -0.01 19.28 -9.66
CA HIS A 124 0.78 20.51 -9.70
C HIS A 124 1.13 21.10 -8.33
N ARG A 125 0.49 20.62 -7.25
CA ARG A 125 0.76 20.99 -5.85
C ARG A 125 1.47 19.90 -5.06
N MET A 126 1.82 18.79 -5.71
CA MET A 126 2.39 17.61 -5.09
C MET A 126 3.87 17.46 -5.46
N PRO A 127 4.72 16.97 -4.54
CA PRO A 127 6.06 16.53 -4.91
C PRO A 127 6.03 15.37 -5.91
N ASN A 128 6.95 15.36 -6.88
CA ASN A 128 7.05 14.34 -7.93
C ASN A 128 7.04 12.91 -7.39
N VAL A 129 7.89 12.64 -6.39
CA VAL A 129 7.98 11.34 -5.72
C VAL A 129 6.64 10.91 -5.12
N LEU A 130 5.89 11.86 -4.55
CA LEU A 130 4.59 11.56 -3.96
C LEU A 130 3.55 11.22 -5.04
N ILE A 131 3.53 11.96 -6.15
CA ILE A 131 2.66 11.69 -7.31
C ILE A 131 2.89 10.25 -7.80
N ASN A 132 4.14 9.93 -8.10
CA ASN A 132 4.55 8.63 -8.65
C ASN A 132 4.18 7.47 -7.72
N ARG A 133 4.48 7.60 -6.42
CA ARG A 133 4.11 6.60 -5.40
C ARG A 133 2.60 6.43 -5.29
N ARG A 134 1.82 7.50 -5.43
CA ARG A 134 0.35 7.42 -5.37
C ARG A 134 -0.25 6.80 -6.62
N ILE A 135 0.28 7.10 -7.82
CA ILE A 135 -0.12 6.41 -9.04
C ILE A 135 0.11 4.91 -8.90
N ALA A 136 1.32 4.49 -8.53
CA ALA A 136 1.67 3.09 -8.36
C ALA A 136 0.79 2.40 -7.30
N TRP A 137 0.54 3.07 -6.17
CA TRP A 137 -0.31 2.54 -5.11
C TRP A 137 -1.76 2.36 -5.59
N VAL A 138 -2.35 3.36 -6.24
CA VAL A 138 -3.73 3.29 -6.76
C VAL A 138 -3.89 2.12 -7.71
N VAL A 139 -2.97 2.00 -8.67
CA VAL A 139 -3.00 0.94 -9.67
C VAL A 139 -2.85 -0.44 -9.02
N ARG A 140 -1.88 -0.62 -8.11
CA ARG A 140 -1.70 -1.90 -7.39
C ARG A 140 -2.93 -2.26 -6.58
N THR A 141 -3.49 -1.33 -5.79
CA THR A 141 -4.64 -1.59 -4.93
C THR A 141 -5.85 -2.06 -5.75
N ILE A 142 -6.15 -1.38 -6.87
CA ILE A 142 -7.27 -1.75 -7.74
C ILE A 142 -7.06 -3.13 -8.36
N LEU A 143 -5.87 -3.41 -8.88
CA LEU A 143 -5.60 -4.72 -9.48
C LEU A 143 -5.61 -5.85 -8.46
N ILE A 144 -5.00 -5.66 -7.28
CA ILE A 144 -5.03 -6.67 -6.20
C ILE A 144 -6.47 -6.93 -5.77
N ALA A 145 -7.29 -5.88 -5.59
CA ALA A 145 -8.71 -6.02 -5.29
C ALA A 145 -9.43 -6.87 -6.34
N LYS A 146 -9.19 -6.63 -7.63
CA LYS A 146 -9.77 -7.41 -8.72
C LYS A 146 -9.29 -8.87 -8.74
N ALA A 147 -8.01 -9.10 -8.48
CA ALA A 147 -7.44 -10.45 -8.37
C ALA A 147 -8.08 -11.23 -7.19
N MET A 148 -8.34 -10.55 -6.08
CA MET A 148 -9.07 -11.11 -4.94
C MET A 148 -10.53 -11.44 -5.28
N GLU A 149 -11.25 -10.55 -5.98
CA GLU A 149 -12.64 -10.76 -6.38
C GLU A 149 -12.83 -11.98 -7.29
N ILE A 150 -11.84 -12.31 -8.13
CA ILE A 150 -11.87 -13.51 -8.99
C ILE A 150 -11.30 -14.76 -8.31
N GLY A 151 -10.93 -14.69 -7.03
CA GLY A 151 -10.41 -15.82 -6.26
C GLY A 151 -8.98 -16.24 -6.63
N ALA A 152 -8.20 -15.35 -7.25
CA ALA A 152 -6.82 -15.60 -7.67
C ALA A 152 -5.87 -14.54 -7.06
N PRO A 153 -5.61 -14.59 -5.74
CA PRO A 153 -4.75 -13.64 -5.04
C PRO A 153 -3.32 -13.68 -5.60
N VAL A 154 -2.87 -12.55 -6.17
CA VAL A 154 -1.55 -12.38 -6.78
C VAL A 154 -1.05 -10.96 -6.47
N PHE A 155 0.22 -10.82 -6.07
CA PHE A 155 0.78 -9.52 -5.67
C PHE A 155 2.05 -9.14 -6.46
N ALA A 156 2.67 -10.09 -7.15
CA ALA A 156 3.75 -9.83 -8.12
C ALA A 156 3.20 -9.05 -9.31
N THR A 157 3.86 -7.93 -9.68
CA THR A 157 3.36 -7.02 -10.73
C THR A 157 3.17 -7.71 -12.08
N ARG A 158 4.13 -8.55 -12.48
CA ARG A 158 4.07 -9.28 -13.75
C ARG A 158 2.90 -10.27 -13.78
N GLU A 159 2.71 -11.03 -12.72
CA GLU A 159 1.63 -12.01 -12.63
C GLU A 159 0.27 -11.31 -12.56
N LEU A 160 0.17 -10.23 -11.78
CA LEU A 160 -1.05 -9.45 -11.60
C LEU A 160 -1.54 -8.83 -12.91
N THR A 161 -0.63 -8.22 -13.66
CA THR A 161 -0.93 -7.60 -14.96
C THR A 161 -1.23 -8.64 -16.05
N SER A 162 -0.58 -9.82 -15.99
CA SER A 162 -0.89 -10.94 -16.88
C SER A 162 -2.27 -11.53 -16.60
N LEU A 163 -2.58 -11.79 -15.32
CA LEU A 163 -3.85 -12.38 -14.86
C LEU A 163 -5.05 -11.53 -15.30
N LEU A 164 -4.92 -10.20 -15.18
CA LEU A 164 -5.99 -9.25 -15.46
C LEU A 164 -5.94 -8.66 -16.88
N CYS A 165 -5.00 -9.11 -17.73
CA CYS A 165 -4.80 -8.57 -19.08
C CYS A 165 -4.66 -7.03 -19.06
N ALA A 166 -3.82 -6.53 -18.15
CA ALA A 166 -3.61 -5.11 -17.86
C ALA A 166 -2.15 -4.67 -18.13
N PRO A 167 -1.61 -4.85 -19.36
CA PRO A 167 -0.21 -4.50 -19.66
C PRO A 167 0.08 -3.01 -19.45
N GLU A 168 -0.93 -2.13 -19.58
CA GLU A 168 -0.81 -0.69 -19.34
C GLU A 168 -0.44 -0.34 -17.88
N ALA A 169 -0.69 -1.24 -16.94
CA ALA A 169 -0.42 -1.01 -15.52
C ALA A 169 1.06 -1.17 -15.16
N VAL A 170 1.83 -1.92 -15.94
CA VAL A 170 3.27 -2.17 -15.69
C VAL A 170 4.07 -0.85 -15.55
N PRO A 171 4.04 0.07 -16.53
CA PRO A 171 4.78 1.33 -16.41
C PRO A 171 4.28 2.20 -15.26
N LEU A 172 2.98 2.16 -14.93
CA LEU A 172 2.41 2.95 -13.83
C LEU A 172 2.86 2.44 -12.45
N ILE A 173 2.96 1.13 -12.28
CA ILE A 173 3.45 0.52 -11.04
C ILE A 173 4.94 0.80 -10.85
N ALA A 174 5.72 0.79 -11.93
CA ALA A 174 7.16 1.05 -11.90
C ALA A 174 7.51 2.50 -11.49
N LEU A 175 6.56 3.44 -11.60
CA LEU A 175 6.78 4.83 -11.18
C LEU A 175 7.17 4.96 -9.70
N LYS A 176 6.82 3.99 -8.83
CA LYS A 176 7.11 4.07 -7.38
C LYS A 176 8.59 4.33 -7.06
N ASP A 177 9.49 3.91 -7.96
CA ASP A 177 10.94 3.99 -7.83
C ASP A 177 11.53 5.22 -8.58
N ASP A 178 10.71 5.98 -9.30
CA ASP A 178 11.14 7.16 -10.06
C ASP A 178 11.05 8.43 -9.21
N ALA A 179 12.17 9.16 -9.13
CA ALA A 179 12.24 10.45 -8.44
C ALA A 179 11.73 11.61 -9.29
N GLU A 180 11.71 11.45 -10.61
CA GLU A 180 11.32 12.49 -11.57
C GLU A 180 9.83 12.42 -11.89
N PHE A 181 9.22 13.57 -12.18
CA PHE A 181 7.84 13.61 -12.65
C PHE A 181 7.76 13.10 -14.08
N ARG A 182 6.81 12.18 -14.33
CA ARG A 182 6.50 11.64 -15.65
C ARG A 182 5.08 12.05 -16.05
N PRO A 183 4.90 13.01 -16.98
CA PRO A 183 3.58 13.41 -17.47
C PRO A 183 2.74 12.22 -17.99
N ASP A 184 3.39 11.27 -18.66
CA ASP A 184 2.76 10.05 -19.18
C ASP A 184 2.12 9.19 -18.07
N GLY A 185 2.64 9.29 -16.83
CA GLY A 185 2.06 8.64 -15.67
C GLY A 185 0.65 9.13 -15.34
N LEU A 186 0.37 10.43 -15.52
CA LEU A 186 -0.97 10.98 -15.30
C LEU A 186 -1.94 10.58 -16.42
N ILE A 187 -1.49 10.62 -17.68
CA ILE A 187 -2.29 10.18 -18.83
C ILE A 187 -2.65 8.71 -18.70
N GLY A 188 -1.65 7.89 -18.33
CA GLY A 188 -1.86 6.47 -18.09
C GLY A 188 -2.75 6.20 -16.87
N LEU A 189 -2.61 6.97 -15.78
CA LEU A 189 -3.50 6.85 -14.62
C LEU A 189 -4.96 7.16 -15.01
N ASP A 190 -5.23 8.25 -15.74
CA ASP A 190 -6.60 8.58 -16.14
C ASP A 190 -7.21 7.50 -17.03
N SER A 191 -6.44 7.03 -18.02
CA SER A 191 -6.84 5.92 -18.91
C SER A 191 -7.11 4.63 -18.12
N PHE A 192 -6.25 4.33 -17.13
CA PHE A 192 -6.40 3.18 -16.25
C PHE A 192 -7.70 3.29 -15.42
N LEU A 193 -7.95 4.43 -14.77
CA LEU A 193 -9.16 4.62 -13.97
C LEU A 193 -10.43 4.50 -14.81
N SER A 194 -10.45 5.04 -16.03
CA SER A 194 -11.58 4.91 -16.95
C SER A 194 -11.90 3.47 -17.35
N ARG A 195 -10.91 2.59 -17.36
CA ARG A 195 -11.10 1.15 -17.66
C ARG A 195 -11.51 0.35 -16.44
N TRP A 196 -10.92 0.63 -15.29
CA TRP A 196 -10.97 -0.26 -14.12
C TRP A 196 -11.95 0.17 -13.03
N VAL A 197 -12.45 1.41 -13.09
CA VAL A 197 -13.33 1.99 -12.08
C VAL A 197 -14.63 2.45 -12.74
N ALA A 198 -15.74 2.33 -12.02
CA ALA A 198 -17.00 2.91 -12.44
C ALA A 198 -16.89 4.44 -12.60
N PRO A 199 -17.72 5.07 -13.45
CA PRO A 199 -17.75 6.52 -13.58
C PRO A 199 -17.93 7.20 -12.22
N TRP A 200 -17.02 8.13 -11.93
CA TRP A 200 -17.01 8.90 -10.70
C TRP A 200 -18.04 10.02 -10.78
N ASN A 201 -19.03 10.01 -9.88
CA ASN A 201 -20.14 10.97 -9.90
C ASN A 201 -20.01 12.11 -8.88
N GLU A 202 -18.97 12.11 -8.04
CA GLU A 202 -18.84 13.15 -7.01
C GLU A 202 -18.07 14.38 -7.52
N ALA A 203 -18.55 15.55 -7.13
CA ALA A 203 -18.14 16.84 -7.66
C ALA A 203 -16.96 17.51 -6.91
N ALA A 204 -16.15 16.74 -6.18
CA ALA A 204 -15.05 17.31 -5.40
C ALA A 204 -14.07 18.08 -6.32
N SER A 205 -13.98 19.38 -6.11
CA SER A 205 -13.28 20.35 -6.97
C SER A 205 -12.13 21.07 -6.25
N THR A 206 -12.10 21.00 -4.92
CA THR A 206 -11.10 21.62 -4.04
C THR A 206 -10.43 20.60 -3.12
N ILE A 207 -9.25 20.93 -2.57
CA ILE A 207 -8.54 20.07 -1.62
C ILE A 207 -9.37 19.83 -0.36
N ASP A 208 -10.12 20.82 0.11
CA ASP A 208 -10.94 20.68 1.32
C ASP A 208 -12.19 19.82 1.07
N GLU A 209 -12.77 19.88 -0.14
CA GLU A 209 -13.82 18.93 -0.55
C GLU A 209 -13.28 17.49 -0.62
N PHE A 210 -12.08 17.29 -1.17
CA PHE A 210 -11.43 15.97 -1.14
C PHE A 210 -11.09 15.51 0.29
N ARG A 211 -10.70 16.42 1.18
CA ARG A 211 -10.51 16.10 2.60
C ARG A 211 -11.81 15.61 3.22
N ALA A 212 -12.90 16.37 3.06
CA ALA A 212 -14.20 16.00 3.59
C ALA A 212 -14.68 14.65 3.02
N LEU A 213 -14.43 14.41 1.72
CA LEU A 213 -14.69 13.12 1.09
C LEU A 213 -13.87 11.99 1.72
N PHE A 214 -12.57 12.19 1.92
CA PHE A 214 -11.70 11.18 2.55
C PHE A 214 -12.12 10.91 4.00
N GLU A 215 -12.54 11.93 4.75
CA GLU A 215 -13.08 11.77 6.11
C GLU A 215 -14.39 10.97 6.08
N ALA A 216 -15.34 11.34 5.21
CA ALA A 216 -16.64 10.68 5.10
C ALA A 216 -16.53 9.21 4.65
N SER A 217 -15.53 8.89 3.84
CA SER A 217 -15.29 7.54 3.34
C SER A 217 -14.30 6.73 4.18
N GLU A 218 -13.74 7.31 5.25
CA GLU A 218 -12.66 6.73 6.07
C GLU A 218 -11.42 6.34 5.24
N ASN A 219 -11.06 7.18 4.28
CA ASN A 219 -9.89 7.01 3.43
C ASN A 219 -8.61 7.55 4.10
N ASP A 220 -8.09 6.81 5.08
CA ASP A 220 -6.89 7.19 5.82
C ASP A 220 -5.70 7.51 4.91
N PHE A 221 -5.53 6.74 3.82
CA PHE A 221 -4.44 6.96 2.87
C PHE A 221 -4.62 8.26 2.08
N GLY A 222 -5.86 8.63 1.76
CA GLY A 222 -6.20 9.93 1.19
C GLY A 222 -5.85 11.08 2.15
N LEU A 223 -6.22 10.95 3.43
CA LEU A 223 -5.90 11.94 4.46
C LEU A 223 -4.39 12.11 4.66
N GLN A 224 -3.64 11.00 4.68
CA GLN A 224 -2.18 11.02 4.71
C GLN A 224 -1.57 11.69 3.48
N THR A 225 -2.16 11.49 2.30
CA THR A 225 -1.74 12.16 1.06
C THR A 225 -1.86 13.67 1.18
N ILE A 226 -3.00 14.16 1.67
CA ILE A 226 -3.21 15.59 1.89
C ILE A 226 -2.28 16.13 2.99
N LYS A 227 -2.07 15.38 4.08
CA LYS A 227 -1.15 15.77 5.16
C LYS A 227 0.28 15.93 4.63
N SER A 228 0.71 15.04 3.75
CA SER A 228 2.04 15.06 3.14
C SER A 228 2.30 16.31 2.28
N LEU A 229 1.25 16.98 1.79
CA LEU A 229 1.38 18.27 1.09
C LEU A 229 1.81 19.41 2.01
N ARG A 230 1.46 19.36 3.29
CA ARG A 230 1.79 20.40 4.27
C ARG A 230 3.22 20.28 4.78
N ASN A 231 3.78 19.08 4.76
CA ASN A 231 5.11 18.79 5.28
C ASN A 231 6.23 18.99 4.24
N VAL A 232 5.95 19.61 3.09
CA VAL A 232 6.94 19.88 2.02
C VAL A 232 8.02 20.88 2.46
N THR A 233 7.87 21.53 3.62
CA THR A 233 8.95 22.29 4.29
C THR A 233 9.93 21.43 5.10
N ASP A 234 9.61 20.18 5.43
CA ASP A 234 10.46 19.25 6.21
C ASP A 234 10.76 17.98 5.39
N ALA A 235 11.40 18.16 4.23
CA ALA A 235 11.78 17.10 3.31
C ALA A 235 12.95 16.23 3.81
N THR A 236 12.90 15.76 5.05
CA THR A 236 13.85 14.80 5.63
C THR A 236 13.21 13.54 6.22
N ASP A 237 11.89 13.49 6.38
CA ASP A 237 11.21 12.34 7.04
C ASP A 237 10.94 11.13 6.12
N TYR A 238 11.42 11.14 4.88
CA TYR A 238 11.21 10.04 3.93
C TYR A 238 12.45 9.74 3.07
N ARG A 239 13.63 9.67 3.69
CA ARG A 239 14.81 9.01 3.11
C ARG A 239 15.09 7.71 3.84
#